data_AF-A0A5U2F9C0-F1
#
_entry.id   AF-A0A5U2F9C0-F1
#
_cell.length_a   1.000
_cell.length_b   1.000
_cell.length_c   1.000
_cell.angle_alpha   90.00
_cell.angle_beta   90.00
_cell.angle_gamma   90.00
#
_symmetry.space_group_name_H-M   'P 1'
#
loop_
_entity.id
_entity.type
_entity.pdbx_description
1 polymer ?
#
loop_
_entity_poly.entity_id
_entity_poly.type
_entity_poly.pdbx_seq_one_letter_code
_entity_poly.pdbx_strand_id
1 'polypeptide(L)'
;LSGYIEPLDTLWEIVTNRDMPDEVRAKLCKACAFARRHLTDADSVAASLRLLREAMHLNPNAGVKREIATLTRALKKLTGDTGDETDGDDTAPARKPAARKPATGKAKTTGRAARK
;
A
#
# COMPACT_ATOMS: atom_id res chain seq x y z
N LEU A 1 4.63 0.32 -22.41
CA LEU A 1 3.84 -0.39 -21.37
C LEU A 1 2.34 -0.45 -21.68
N SER A 2 1.82 0.37 -22.61
CA SER A 2 0.41 0.33 -23.04
C SER A 2 -0.02 -1.00 -23.69
N GLY A 3 0.89 -1.74 -24.31
CA GLY A 3 0.59 -3.06 -24.90
C GLY A 3 0.16 -4.15 -23.90
N TYR A 4 0.23 -3.89 -22.59
CA TYR A 4 -0.21 -4.80 -21.55
C TYR A 4 -1.63 -4.51 -21.05
N ILE A 5 -2.28 -3.45 -21.50
CA ILE A 5 -3.62 -3.07 -21.02
C ILE A 5 -4.64 -4.14 -21.41
N GLU A 6 -4.73 -4.48 -22.71
CA GLU A 6 -5.62 -5.52 -23.22
C GLU A 6 -5.44 -6.89 -22.53
N PRO A 7 -4.21 -7.44 -22.41
CA PRO A 7 -3.99 -8.68 -21.65
C PRO A 7 -4.39 -8.60 -20.18
N LEU A 8 -4.13 -7.46 -19.51
CA LEU A 8 -4.46 -7.27 -18.09
C LEU A 8 -5.97 -7.15 -17.87
N ASP A 9 -6.67 -6.51 -18.79
CA ASP A 9 -8.14 -6.38 -18.75
C ASP A 9 -8.80 -7.75 -19.01
N THR A 10 -8.30 -8.51 -19.98
CA THR A 10 -8.74 -9.90 -20.20
C THR A 10 -8.49 -10.77 -18.96
N LEU A 11 -7.33 -10.63 -18.33
CA LEU A 11 -7.01 -11.35 -17.09
C LEU A 11 -7.97 -10.93 -15.97
N TRP A 12 -8.29 -9.66 -15.85
CA TRP A 12 -9.24 -9.14 -14.88
C TRP A 12 -10.62 -9.79 -15.03
N GLU A 13 -11.13 -9.88 -16.26
CA GLU A 13 -12.42 -10.53 -16.54
C GLU A 13 -12.43 -12.01 -16.14
N ILE A 14 -11.37 -12.75 -16.50
CA ILE A 14 -11.24 -14.18 -16.15
C ILE A 14 -11.23 -14.37 -14.62
N VAL A 15 -10.58 -13.44 -13.92
CA VAL A 15 -10.36 -13.48 -12.48
C VAL A 15 -11.58 -13.01 -11.68
N THR A 16 -12.40 -12.11 -12.22
CA THR A 16 -13.51 -11.46 -11.50
C THR A 16 -14.50 -12.45 -10.88
N ASN A 17 -14.67 -13.64 -11.48
CA ASN A 17 -15.58 -14.69 -10.99
C ASN A 17 -14.87 -15.85 -10.26
N ARG A 18 -13.59 -15.67 -9.90
CA ARG A 18 -12.79 -16.68 -9.21
C ARG A 18 -12.42 -16.17 -7.81
N ASP A 19 -12.36 -17.10 -6.87
CA ASP A 19 -11.89 -16.78 -5.53
C ASP A 19 -10.38 -16.50 -5.58
N MET A 20 -10.01 -15.23 -5.39
CA MET A 20 -8.64 -14.76 -5.51
C MET A 20 -8.22 -14.07 -4.22
N PRO A 21 -7.09 -14.47 -3.60
CA PRO A 21 -6.57 -13.82 -2.41
C PRO A 21 -6.31 -12.32 -2.64
N ASP A 22 -6.54 -11.52 -1.60
CA ASP A 22 -6.37 -10.06 -1.66
C ASP A 22 -4.96 -9.63 -2.10
N GLU A 23 -3.94 -10.43 -1.78
CA GLU A 23 -2.57 -10.20 -2.23
C GLU A 23 -2.41 -10.26 -3.76
N VAL A 24 -3.13 -11.17 -4.41
CA VAL A 24 -3.10 -11.34 -5.87
C VAL A 24 -3.95 -10.27 -6.53
N ARG A 25 -5.12 -9.95 -5.97
CA ARG A 25 -5.97 -8.84 -6.41
C ARG A 25 -5.21 -7.52 -6.36
N ALA A 26 -4.51 -7.22 -5.26
CA ALA A 26 -3.69 -6.03 -5.11
C ALA A 26 -2.56 -5.95 -6.17
N LYS A 27 -1.93 -7.07 -6.51
CA LYS A 27 -0.91 -7.13 -7.58
C LYS A 27 -1.51 -6.86 -8.96
N LEU A 28 -2.71 -7.38 -9.24
CA LEU A 28 -3.40 -7.12 -10.49
C LEU A 28 -3.79 -5.64 -10.61
N CYS A 29 -4.41 -5.07 -9.57
CA CYS A 29 -4.71 -3.63 -9.49
C CYS A 29 -3.46 -2.77 -9.74
N LYS A 30 -2.33 -3.15 -9.12
CA LYS A 30 -1.04 -2.50 -9.34
C LYS A 30 -0.58 -2.61 -10.79
N ALA A 31 -0.60 -3.81 -11.39
CA ALA A 31 -0.18 -4.01 -12.78
C ALA A 31 -1.04 -3.17 -13.75
N CYS A 32 -2.36 -3.18 -13.58
CA CYS A 32 -3.30 -2.38 -14.38
C CYS A 32 -3.00 -0.88 -14.27
N ALA A 33 -2.77 -0.37 -13.04
CA ALA A 33 -2.42 1.03 -12.82
C ALA A 33 -1.08 1.42 -13.48
N PHE A 34 -0.07 0.55 -13.42
CA PHE A 34 1.22 0.82 -14.05
C PHE A 34 1.15 0.79 -15.57
N ALA A 35 0.35 -0.10 -16.16
CA ALA A 35 0.14 -0.12 -17.61
C ALA A 35 -0.51 1.19 -18.11
N ARG A 36 -1.47 1.72 -17.34
CA ARG A 36 -2.27 2.91 -17.69
C ARG A 36 -1.62 4.25 -17.33
N ARG A 37 -0.76 4.29 -16.31
CA ARG A 37 -0.03 5.50 -15.88
C ARG A 37 0.82 6.16 -16.97
N HIS A 38 1.28 5.38 -17.96
CA HIS A 38 2.12 5.91 -19.04
C HIS A 38 1.32 6.62 -20.13
N LEU A 39 -0.01 6.55 -20.10
CA LEU A 39 -0.85 7.35 -20.97
C LEU A 39 -0.90 8.79 -20.46
N THR A 40 -0.92 9.75 -21.39
CA THR A 40 -1.00 11.18 -21.11
C THR A 40 -2.42 11.67 -20.88
N ASP A 41 -3.39 10.76 -20.77
CA ASP A 41 -4.79 11.10 -20.59
C ASP A 41 -5.13 11.28 -19.11
N ALA A 42 -5.83 12.37 -18.78
CA ALA A 42 -6.26 12.63 -17.42
C ALA A 42 -7.12 11.48 -16.86
N ASP A 43 -7.98 10.89 -17.69
CA ASP A 43 -8.84 9.75 -17.33
C ASP A 43 -8.02 8.50 -17.02
N SER A 44 -6.98 8.22 -17.81
CA SER A 44 -6.07 7.09 -17.59
C SER A 44 -5.29 7.24 -16.29
N VAL A 45 -4.85 8.46 -15.97
CA VAL A 45 -4.19 8.78 -14.70
C VAL A 45 -5.16 8.65 -13.52
N ALA A 46 -6.40 9.14 -13.65
CA ALA A 46 -7.44 9.02 -12.64
C ALA A 46 -7.80 7.56 -12.36
N ALA A 47 -7.99 6.76 -13.41
CA ALA A 47 -8.25 5.32 -13.31
C ALA A 47 -7.09 4.59 -12.62
N SER A 48 -5.85 4.93 -12.96
CA SER A 48 -4.65 4.38 -12.32
C SER A 48 -4.62 4.69 -10.83
N LEU A 49 -4.96 5.91 -10.43
CA LEU A 49 -5.00 6.32 -9.02
C LEU A 49 -6.04 5.52 -8.22
N ARG A 50 -7.25 5.35 -8.76
CA ARG A 50 -8.32 4.55 -8.15
C ARG A 50 -7.87 3.10 -7.90
N LEU A 51 -7.25 2.48 -8.92
CA LEU A 51 -6.73 1.11 -8.82
C LEU A 51 -5.62 0.97 -7.75
N LEU A 52 -4.74 1.96 -7.62
CA LEU A 52 -3.69 1.92 -6.58
C LEU A 52 -4.25 2.08 -5.16
N ARG A 53 -5.28 2.91 -4.98
CA ARG A 53 -5.98 3.01 -3.68
C ARG A 53 -6.62 1.68 -3.30
N GLU A 54 -7.30 1.04 -4.24
CA GLU A 54 -7.89 -0.28 -4.02
C GLU A 54 -6.82 -1.34 -3.69
N ALA A 55 -5.68 -1.32 -4.39
CA ALA A 55 -4.55 -2.18 -4.08
C ALA A 55 -4.01 -1.98 -2.65
N MET A 56 -3.99 -0.73 -2.18
CA MET A 56 -3.54 -0.37 -0.83
C MET A 56 -4.54 -0.84 0.24
N HIS A 57 -5.83 -0.73 -0.02
CA HIS A 57 -6.88 -1.22 0.89
C HIS A 57 -6.88 -2.74 1.00
N LEU A 58 -6.68 -3.45 -0.11
CA LEU A 58 -6.58 -4.92 -0.12
C LEU A 58 -5.29 -5.41 0.52
N ASN A 59 -4.17 -4.74 0.25
CA ASN A 59 -2.88 -5.13 0.81
C ASN A 59 -2.03 -3.88 1.16
N PRO A 60 -1.86 -3.55 2.45
CA PRO A 60 -1.03 -2.41 2.86
C PRO A 60 0.46 -2.60 2.52
N ASN A 61 0.91 -3.83 2.28
CA ASN A 61 2.27 -4.17 1.85
C ASN A 61 2.47 -4.11 0.32
N ALA A 62 1.46 -3.68 -0.47
CA ALA A 62 1.57 -3.56 -1.93
C ALA A 62 2.64 -2.54 -2.39
N GLY A 63 3.07 -1.64 -1.49
CA GLY A 63 4.15 -0.69 -1.72
C GLY A 63 3.82 0.40 -2.75
N VAL A 64 2.54 0.80 -2.86
CA VAL A 64 2.03 1.75 -3.86
C VAL A 64 1.92 3.20 -3.36
N LYS A 65 2.35 3.49 -2.13
CA LYS A 65 2.21 4.81 -1.49
C LYS A 65 2.92 5.93 -2.27
N ARG A 66 4.11 5.65 -2.81
CA ARG A 66 4.90 6.64 -3.58
C ARG A 66 4.25 6.93 -4.93
N GLU A 67 3.68 5.90 -5.54
CA GLU A 67 3.01 5.96 -6.84
C GLU A 67 1.70 6.75 -6.74
N ILE A 68 0.90 6.52 -5.69
CA ILE A 68 -0.30 7.32 -5.41
C ILE A 68 0.09 8.80 -5.29
N ALA A 69 1.06 9.14 -4.46
CA ALA A 69 1.51 10.53 -4.29
C ALA A 69 2.02 11.16 -5.60
N THR A 70 2.70 10.38 -6.44
CA THR A 70 3.21 10.83 -7.75
C THR A 70 2.06 11.08 -8.73
N LEU A 71 1.11 10.15 -8.83
CA LEU A 71 -0.02 10.26 -9.75
C LEU A 71 -1.01 11.35 -9.33
N THR A 72 -1.25 11.54 -8.03
CA THR A 72 -2.07 12.66 -7.55
C THR A 72 -1.49 14.01 -7.98
N ARG A 73 -0.17 14.17 -7.93
CA ARG A 73 0.51 15.40 -8.41
C ARG A 73 0.44 15.54 -9.93
N ALA A 74 0.65 14.44 -10.65
CA ALA A 74 0.55 14.44 -12.11
C ALA A 74 -0.88 14.78 -12.58
N LEU A 75 -1.90 14.23 -11.91
CA LEU A 75 -3.30 14.52 -12.18
C LEU A 75 -3.61 16.00 -11.95
N LYS A 76 -3.21 16.56 -10.80
CA LYS A 76 -3.35 18.00 -10.52
C LYS A 76 -2.69 18.88 -11.60
N LYS A 77 -1.52 18.47 -12.11
CA LYS A 77 -0.84 19.16 -13.22
C LYS A 77 -1.60 19.07 -14.54
N LEU A 78 -2.28 17.95 -14.81
CA LEU A 78 -3.09 17.79 -16.03
C LEU A 78 -4.42 18.54 -15.96
N THR A 79 -5.08 18.56 -14.81
CA THR A 79 -6.39 19.20 -14.65
C THR A 79 -6.30 20.70 -14.38
N GLY A 80 -5.09 21.24 -14.18
CA GLY A 80 -4.86 22.67 -13.92
C GLY A 80 -5.42 23.17 -12.59
N ASP A 81 -6.02 22.29 -11.79
CA ASP A 81 -6.76 22.66 -10.59
C ASP A 81 -5.86 22.59 -9.36
N THR A 82 -5.61 23.77 -8.79
CA THR A 82 -4.85 23.96 -7.56
C THR A 82 -5.83 23.89 -6.39
N GLY A 83 -6.30 22.70 -6.05
CA GLY A 83 -7.24 22.45 -4.95
C GLY A 83 -6.88 21.22 -4.12
N ASP A 84 -6.53 21.47 -2.85
CA ASP A 84 -6.82 20.74 -1.59
C ASP A 84 -7.02 19.21 -1.64
N GLU A 85 -6.11 18.37 -1.13
CA GLU A 85 -6.10 17.80 0.25
C GLU A 85 -7.27 16.84 0.53
N THR A 86 -6.96 15.54 0.45
CA THR A 86 -7.50 14.43 1.27
C THR A 86 -6.95 13.11 0.70
N ASP A 87 -5.81 12.66 1.23
CA ASP A 87 -5.54 11.22 1.36
C ASP A 87 -4.40 11.01 2.36
N GLY A 88 -4.58 11.61 3.54
CA GLY A 88 -3.89 11.16 4.75
C GLY A 88 -4.63 9.95 5.28
N ASP A 89 -4.55 8.80 4.60
CA ASP A 89 -4.87 7.52 5.23
C ASP A 89 -3.57 6.96 5.81
N ASP A 90 -3.17 7.58 6.91
CA ASP A 90 -2.23 7.02 7.86
C ASP A 90 -2.96 5.92 8.63
N THR A 91 -3.28 4.81 7.97
CA THR A 91 -3.60 3.56 8.71
C THR A 91 -2.27 3.01 9.22
N ALA A 92 -1.76 3.66 10.27
CA ALA A 92 -0.81 3.09 11.20
C ALA A 92 -1.48 1.84 11.81
N PRO A 93 -0.87 0.64 11.71
CA PRO A 93 -1.41 -0.50 12.43
C PRO A 93 -1.30 -0.18 13.92
N ALA A 94 -2.46 -0.11 14.59
CA ALA A 94 -2.60 0.07 16.01
C ALA A 94 -1.76 -0.98 16.77
N ARG A 95 -0.50 -0.63 17.06
CA ARG A 95 0.31 -1.32 18.06
C ARG A 95 -0.32 -1.01 19.40
N LYS A 96 -1.12 -1.94 19.92
CA LYS A 96 -1.48 -2.02 21.34
C LYS A 96 -0.20 -1.80 22.17
N PRO A 97 -0.07 -0.74 23.00
CA PRO A 97 0.95 -0.74 24.01
C PRO A 97 0.45 -1.66 25.13
N ALA A 98 1.00 -2.88 25.18
CA ALA A 98 0.85 -3.75 26.33
C ALA A 98 1.32 -2.97 27.57
N ALA A 99 0.41 -2.86 28.54
CA ALA A 99 0.57 -2.12 29.77
C ALA A 99 1.86 -2.49 30.50
N ARG A 100 2.74 -1.51 30.68
CA ARG A 100 3.82 -1.56 31.68
C ARG A 100 3.21 -1.35 33.07
N LYS A 101 3.41 -2.31 33.96
CA LYS A 101 3.23 -2.22 35.42
C LYS A 101 4.33 -3.06 36.11
N PRO A 102 4.71 -2.76 37.36
CA PRO A 102 5.78 -1.83 37.71
C PRO A 102 7.00 -2.56 38.32
N ALA A 103 8.05 -1.79 38.58
CA ALA A 103 9.23 -2.22 39.32
C ALA A 103 8.86 -2.68 40.76
N THR A 104 9.30 -3.90 41.12
CA THR A 104 9.34 -4.33 42.53
C THR A 104 10.49 -5.32 42.76
N GLY A 105 11.50 -4.88 43.50
CA GLY A 105 12.01 -5.65 44.64
C GLY A 105 13.24 -6.58 44.49
N LYS A 106 14.26 -6.22 45.28
CA LYS A 106 15.05 -7.08 46.19
C LYS A 106 16.23 -7.92 45.66
N ALA A 107 17.40 -7.33 45.82
CA ALA A 107 18.48 -7.73 46.74
C ALA A 107 18.96 -9.21 46.82
N LYS A 108 20.26 -9.35 46.53
CA LYS A 108 21.33 -10.07 47.28
C LYS A 108 21.34 -11.60 47.28
N THR A 109 22.44 -12.20 46.78
CA THR A 109 23.32 -13.19 47.47
C THR A 109 24.31 -13.84 46.45
N THR A 110 25.60 -13.54 46.55
CA THR A 110 26.71 -14.40 47.06
C THR A 110 27.00 -15.70 46.30
N GLY A 111 28.21 -15.75 45.72
CA GLY A 111 29.08 -16.93 45.76
C GLY A 111 29.19 -17.73 44.46
N ARG A 112 30.41 -17.82 43.91
CA ARG A 112 31.15 -19.09 43.82
C ARG A 112 32.58 -18.87 43.31
N ALA A 113 33.53 -19.40 44.08
CA ALA A 113 34.93 -19.47 43.75
C ALA A 113 35.25 -20.57 42.71
N ALA A 114 36.38 -20.33 42.01
CA ALA A 114 37.46 -21.28 41.71
C ALA A 114 37.59 -21.91 40.29
N ARG A 115 38.88 -21.99 39.90
CA ARG A 115 39.57 -22.87 38.93
C ARG A 115 39.59 -22.30 37.49
N LYS A 116 40.71 -22.19 36.78
CA LYS A 116 41.91 -23.05 36.71
C LYS A 116 43.10 -22.27 36.15
#